data_AF-A0A2S5RF28-F1
#
_entry.id   AF-A0A2S5RF28-F1
#
_cell.length_a   1.000
_cell.length_b   1.000
_cell.length_c   1.000
_cell.angle_alpha   90.00
_cell.angle_beta   90.00
_cell.angle_gamma   90.00
#
_symmetry.space_group_name_H-M   'P 1'
#
loop_
_entity.id
_entity.type
_entity.pdbx_description
1 polymer ?
#
loop_
_entity_poly.entity_id
_entity_poly.type
_entity_poly.pdbx_seq_one_letter_code
_entity_poly.pdbx_strand_id
1 'polypeptide(L)'
;MKPEYNDLLKSIIEDEILIIKYSIDWPTCDVQVKAMLHEWDTNHNLQTFHKWLNEQDDEIKQAVVGSIDPLWLVIYIRLHTVTDVILEFMKTYTKLMNAPDYQKLSEYEMIQIVVTAGITHIYEQGFRFLKKSKIPLFMQKTFAKIMHFFQKVLNKLADCDKILDHANELYIYLSSLILEFENTEFSLTDPANEAFDFIELIKYLATNFYVLLLIFEGFVLIEQNKSSIPTDNVFYQRTNEKEEKLERLKDSFLERSKNELN
;
A
#
# COMPACT_ATOMS: atom_id res chain seq x y z
N MET A 1 -20.74 8.09 -2.58
CA MET A 1 -20.13 7.50 -1.38
C MET A 1 -20.44 8.42 -0.20
N LYS A 2 -20.64 7.87 1.01
CA LYS A 2 -20.92 8.68 2.22
C LYS A 2 -19.70 9.55 2.60
N PRO A 3 -19.90 10.71 3.24
CA PRO A 3 -18.80 11.61 3.63
C PRO A 3 -17.73 10.93 4.49
N GLU A 4 -18.13 10.22 5.55
CA GLU A 4 -17.23 9.51 6.48
C GLU A 4 -16.29 8.49 5.81
N TYR A 5 -16.75 7.88 4.72
CA TYR A 5 -15.94 6.95 3.93
C TYR A 5 -14.93 7.68 3.04
N ASN A 6 -15.34 8.80 2.44
CA ASN A 6 -14.40 9.64 1.70
C ASN A 6 -13.34 10.22 2.65
N ASP A 7 -13.72 10.60 3.87
CA ASP A 7 -12.81 11.11 4.89
C ASP A 7 -11.80 10.02 5.31
N LEU A 8 -12.25 8.77 5.50
CA LEU A 8 -11.37 7.62 5.73
C LEU A 8 -10.37 7.41 4.58
N LEU A 9 -10.84 7.41 3.33
CA LEU A 9 -9.97 7.18 2.19
C LEU A 9 -8.95 8.32 2.03
N LYS A 10 -9.36 9.56 2.34
CA LYS A 10 -8.47 10.72 2.34
C LYS A 10 -7.44 10.63 3.48
N SER A 11 -7.85 10.23 4.67
CA SER A 11 -6.95 10.14 5.82
C SER A 11 -5.84 9.10 5.62
N ILE A 12 -6.13 8.00 4.91
CA ILE A 12 -5.08 7.03 4.53
C ILE A 12 -3.95 7.70 3.74
N ILE A 13 -4.25 8.62 2.82
CA ILE A 13 -3.22 9.35 2.08
C ILE A 13 -2.53 10.39 2.95
N GLU A 14 -3.28 11.11 3.78
CA GLU A 14 -2.70 12.10 4.71
C GLU A 14 -1.70 11.43 5.66
N ASP A 15 -2.02 10.25 6.17
CA ASP A 15 -1.15 9.46 7.04
C ASP A 15 0.13 9.03 6.31
N GLU A 16 0.03 8.57 5.07
CA GLU A 16 1.20 8.22 4.25
C GLU A 16 2.10 9.44 3.98
N ILE A 17 1.50 10.60 3.70
CA ILE A 17 2.20 11.87 3.55
C ILE A 17 2.90 12.27 4.86
N LEU A 18 2.23 12.13 6.01
CA LEU A 18 2.83 12.42 7.32
C LEU A 18 3.98 11.48 7.64
N ILE A 19 3.85 10.18 7.36
CA ILE A 19 4.93 9.20 7.51
C ILE A 19 6.16 9.66 6.72
N ILE A 20 5.98 10.10 5.47
CA ILE A 20 7.08 10.61 4.65
C ILE A 20 7.69 11.86 5.28
N LYS A 21 6.86 12.87 5.61
CA LYS A 21 7.31 14.14 6.20
C LYS A 21 8.12 13.96 7.48
N TYR A 22 7.77 13.00 8.32
CA TYR A 22 8.49 12.71 9.55
C TYR A 22 9.73 11.84 9.33
N SER A 23 9.79 11.08 8.25
CA SER A 23 10.93 10.19 7.96
C SER A 23 12.08 10.89 7.23
N ILE A 24 11.83 12.02 6.56
CA ILE A 24 12.84 12.74 5.78
C ILE A 24 13.60 13.79 6.60
N ASP A 25 14.83 14.07 6.18
CA ASP A 25 15.61 15.21 6.64
C ASP A 25 15.37 16.42 5.71
N TRP A 26 14.60 17.41 6.16
CA TRP A 26 14.10 18.49 5.30
C TRP A 26 15.18 19.37 4.63
N PRO A 27 16.29 19.74 5.29
CA PRO A 27 17.37 20.51 4.69
C PRO A 27 18.00 19.80 3.49
N THR A 28 18.15 18.48 3.56
CA THR A 28 18.81 17.65 2.52
C THR A 28 17.81 16.94 1.62
N CYS A 29 16.51 17.04 1.92
CA CYS A 29 15.46 16.38 1.17
C CYS A 29 15.43 16.80 -0.30
N ASP A 30 15.33 15.78 -1.14
CA ASP A 30 15.23 15.83 -2.59
C ASP A 30 14.10 16.78 -3.07
N VAL A 31 14.37 17.54 -4.13
CA VAL A 31 13.46 18.57 -4.64
C VAL A 31 12.16 17.97 -5.17
N GLN A 32 12.22 16.77 -5.75
CA GLN A 32 11.07 16.05 -6.27
C GLN A 32 10.17 15.57 -5.13
N VAL A 33 10.75 15.11 -4.01
CA VAL A 33 9.97 14.79 -2.80
C VAL A 33 9.27 16.04 -2.27
N LYS A 34 9.97 17.18 -2.21
CA LYS A 34 9.36 18.47 -1.79
C LYS A 34 8.21 18.88 -2.70
N ALA A 35 8.36 18.77 -4.02
CA ALA A 35 7.32 19.10 -4.99
C ALA A 35 6.08 18.21 -4.82
N MET A 36 6.28 16.91 -4.61
CA MET A 36 5.21 15.94 -4.39
C MET A 36 4.43 16.25 -3.11
N LEU A 37 5.12 16.54 -2.00
CA LEU A 37 4.48 16.93 -0.74
C LEU A 37 3.74 18.27 -0.88
N HIS A 38 4.30 19.22 -1.63
CA HIS A 38 3.67 20.52 -1.89
C HIS A 38 2.37 20.39 -2.68
N GLU A 39 2.32 19.51 -3.68
CA GLU A 39 1.10 19.27 -4.46
C GLU A 39 -0.04 18.77 -3.57
N TRP A 40 0.26 17.82 -2.67
CA TRP A 40 -0.72 17.34 -1.70
C TRP A 40 -1.16 18.46 -0.75
N ASP A 41 -0.21 19.18 -0.14
CA ASP A 41 -0.49 20.25 0.83
C ASP A 41 -1.27 21.42 0.22
N THR A 42 -1.18 21.62 -1.09
CA THR A 42 -1.90 22.70 -1.77
C THR A 42 -3.35 22.29 -2.06
N ASN A 43 -3.56 21.08 -2.58
CA ASN A 43 -4.86 20.70 -3.12
C ASN A 43 -5.71 19.84 -2.19
N HIS A 44 -5.08 19.00 -1.35
CA HIS A 44 -5.73 18.01 -0.49
C HIS A 44 -6.81 17.19 -1.24
N ASN A 45 -6.55 16.89 -2.51
CA ASN A 45 -7.49 16.23 -3.41
C ASN A 45 -6.81 15.03 -4.07
N LEU A 46 -7.35 13.84 -3.81
CA LEU A 46 -6.80 12.58 -4.30
C LEU A 46 -6.73 12.50 -5.83
N GLN A 47 -7.76 12.98 -6.54
CA GLN A 47 -7.79 12.91 -8.00
C GLN A 47 -6.78 13.86 -8.64
N THR A 48 -6.69 15.08 -8.11
CA THR A 48 -5.69 16.06 -8.54
C THR A 48 -4.28 15.55 -8.28
N PHE A 49 -4.04 15.03 -7.08
CA PHE A 49 -2.74 14.49 -6.69
C PHE A 49 -2.32 13.29 -7.54
N HIS A 50 -3.23 12.34 -7.77
CA HIS A 50 -2.97 11.19 -8.62
C HIS A 50 -2.70 11.60 -10.08
N LYS A 51 -3.44 12.58 -10.60
CA LYS A 51 -3.17 13.14 -11.93
C LYS A 51 -1.76 13.73 -12.01
N TRP A 52 -1.37 14.52 -11.00
CA TRP A 52 -0.03 15.09 -10.92
C TRP A 52 1.07 14.01 -10.89
N LEU A 53 0.86 12.92 -10.12
CA LEU A 53 1.80 11.79 -10.08
C LEU A 53 1.95 11.12 -11.45
N ASN A 54 0.86 10.92 -12.19
CA ASN A 54 0.92 10.37 -13.55
C ASN A 54 1.66 11.28 -14.54
N GLU A 55 1.66 12.60 -14.31
CA GLU A 55 2.40 13.55 -15.15
C GLU A 55 3.94 13.43 -14.93
N GLN A 56 4.40 12.81 -13.84
CA GLN A 56 5.83 12.59 -13.55
C GLN A 56 6.42 11.35 -14.26
N ASP A 57 5.61 10.53 -14.94
CA ASP A 57 6.02 9.26 -15.58
C ASP A 57 7.21 9.39 -16.54
N ASP A 58 7.30 10.52 -17.26
CA ASP A 58 8.39 10.73 -18.22
C ASP A 58 9.71 11.10 -17.54
N GLU A 59 9.67 11.72 -16.36
CA GLU A 59 10.86 11.98 -15.54
C GLU A 59 11.38 10.68 -14.90
N ILE A 60 10.47 9.77 -14.53
CA ILE A 60 10.81 8.44 -13.99
C ILE A 60 11.53 7.59 -15.02
N LYS A 61 11.04 7.56 -16.27
CA LYS A 61 11.70 6.84 -17.37
C LYS A 61 13.15 7.30 -17.58
N GLN A 62 13.45 8.57 -17.31
CA GLN A 62 14.80 9.12 -17.43
C GLN A 62 15.67 8.76 -16.21
N ALA A 63 15.08 8.75 -15.01
CA ALA A 63 15.78 8.41 -13.76
C ALA A 63 16.20 6.93 -13.68
N VAL A 64 15.36 6.00 -14.19
CA VAL A 64 15.65 4.56 -14.21
C VAL A 64 16.90 4.21 -15.05
N VAL A 65 17.34 5.10 -15.96
CA VAL A 65 18.52 4.90 -16.82
C VAL A 65 19.83 5.27 -16.10
N GLY A 66 19.76 6.05 -15.01
CA GLY A 66 20.91 6.43 -14.19
C GLY A 66 20.91 5.67 -12.87
N SER A 67 21.68 4.59 -12.77
CA SER A 67 21.76 3.71 -11.60
C SER A 67 21.85 4.42 -10.23
N ILE A 68 21.18 3.80 -9.24
CA ILE A 68 20.94 4.14 -7.83
C ILE A 68 19.51 4.66 -7.66
N ASP A 69 18.65 3.82 -7.09
CA ASP A 69 17.25 4.10 -6.75
C ASP A 69 17.17 5.31 -5.81
N PRO A 70 16.82 6.51 -6.31
CA PRO A 70 16.80 7.69 -5.48
C PRO A 70 15.60 7.61 -4.55
N LEU A 71 15.74 8.03 -3.28
CA LEU A 71 14.67 8.00 -2.27
C LEU A 71 13.33 8.55 -2.79
N TRP A 72 13.36 9.54 -3.69
CA TRP A 72 12.17 10.11 -4.30
C TRP A 72 11.39 9.10 -5.16
N LEU A 73 12.07 8.18 -5.86
CA LEU A 73 11.42 7.18 -6.71
C LEU A 73 10.68 6.15 -5.87
N VAL A 74 11.28 5.70 -4.76
CA VAL A 74 10.62 4.83 -3.77
C VAL A 74 9.38 5.49 -3.19
N ILE A 75 9.48 6.77 -2.81
CA ILE A 75 8.35 7.56 -2.29
C ILE A 75 7.26 7.73 -3.36
N TYR A 76 7.66 8.04 -4.60
CA TYR A 76 6.78 8.16 -5.75
C TYR A 76 5.98 6.87 -5.97
N ILE A 77 6.66 5.72 -6.12
CA ILE A 77 6.03 4.43 -6.40
C ILE A 77 5.04 4.09 -5.30
N ARG A 78 5.40 4.34 -4.03
CA ARG A 78 4.52 4.12 -2.88
C ARG A 78 3.26 4.99 -2.97
N LEU A 79 3.40 6.31 -3.09
CA LEU A 79 2.26 7.22 -3.12
C LEU A 79 1.38 7.00 -4.35
N HIS A 80 2.00 6.77 -5.51
CA HIS A 80 1.29 6.39 -6.73
C HIS A 80 0.46 5.13 -6.50
N THR A 81 1.06 4.05 -5.99
CA THR A 81 0.36 2.80 -5.67
C THR A 81 -0.80 3.00 -4.68
N VAL A 82 -0.60 3.76 -3.60
CA VAL A 82 -1.67 4.01 -2.62
C VAL A 82 -2.82 4.78 -3.27
N THR A 83 -2.53 5.82 -4.05
CA THR A 83 -3.56 6.61 -4.74
C THR A 83 -4.34 5.77 -5.75
N ASP A 84 -3.65 4.91 -6.51
CA ASP A 84 -4.24 4.00 -7.50
C ASP A 84 -5.22 3.03 -6.85
N VAL A 85 -4.80 2.38 -5.76
CA VAL A 85 -5.64 1.40 -5.05
C VAL A 85 -6.91 2.07 -4.51
N ILE A 86 -6.79 3.25 -3.91
CA ILE A 86 -7.95 3.98 -3.37
C ILE A 86 -8.89 4.41 -4.50
N LEU A 87 -8.36 4.95 -5.60
CA LEU A 87 -9.19 5.38 -6.73
C LEU A 87 -9.90 4.21 -7.41
N GLU A 88 -9.24 3.07 -7.59
CA GLU A 88 -9.88 1.88 -8.16
C GLU A 88 -10.92 1.29 -7.19
N PHE A 89 -10.68 1.33 -5.87
CA PHE A 89 -11.69 1.00 -4.87
C PHE A 89 -12.92 1.90 -5.02
N MET A 90 -12.75 3.24 -5.05
CA MET A 90 -13.84 4.20 -5.17
C MET A 90 -14.66 3.98 -6.45
N LYS A 91 -13.97 3.74 -7.56
CA LYS A 91 -14.58 3.47 -8.86
C LYS A 91 -15.36 2.18 -8.85
N THR A 92 -14.79 1.10 -8.31
CA THR A 92 -15.44 -0.22 -8.23
C THR A 92 -16.64 -0.19 -7.29
N TYR A 93 -16.51 0.43 -6.13
CA TYR A 93 -17.60 0.63 -5.20
C TYR A 93 -18.75 1.45 -5.82
N THR A 94 -18.43 2.53 -6.52
CA THR A 94 -19.46 3.36 -7.19
C THR A 94 -20.19 2.57 -8.29
N LYS A 95 -19.48 1.71 -9.04
CA LYS A 95 -20.11 0.81 -10.00
C LYS A 95 -21.04 -0.19 -9.31
N LEU A 96 -20.60 -0.78 -8.21
CA LEU A 96 -21.37 -1.77 -7.44
C LEU A 96 -22.66 -1.16 -6.88
N MET A 97 -22.56 0.03 -6.26
CA MET A 97 -23.70 0.78 -5.73
C MET A 97 -24.78 1.08 -6.78
N ASN A 98 -24.38 1.29 -8.04
CA ASN A 98 -25.30 1.60 -9.13
C ASN A 98 -25.85 0.34 -9.83
N ALA A 99 -25.37 -0.85 -9.48
CA ALA A 99 -25.79 -2.10 -10.10
C ALA A 99 -27.08 -2.62 -9.45
N PRO A 100 -28.15 -2.93 -10.23
CA PRO A 100 -29.45 -3.34 -9.69
C PRO A 100 -29.39 -4.56 -8.76
N ASP A 101 -28.51 -5.53 -9.07
CA ASP A 101 -28.40 -6.80 -8.35
C ASP A 101 -27.82 -6.63 -6.93
N TYR A 102 -27.17 -5.50 -6.64
CA TYR A 102 -26.45 -5.25 -5.40
C TYR A 102 -27.14 -4.24 -4.48
N GLN A 103 -28.28 -3.66 -4.90
CA GLN A 103 -29.01 -2.65 -4.12
C GLN A 103 -29.56 -3.16 -2.78
N LYS A 104 -29.64 -4.48 -2.59
CA LYS A 104 -30.13 -5.11 -1.36
C LYS A 104 -29.03 -5.39 -0.34
N LEU A 105 -27.77 -5.26 -0.72
CA LEU A 105 -26.64 -5.50 0.17
C LEU A 105 -26.50 -4.35 1.15
N SER A 106 -26.06 -4.68 2.37
CA SER A 106 -25.55 -3.70 3.31
C SER A 106 -24.27 -3.07 2.78
N GLU A 107 -23.94 -1.90 3.32
CA GLU A 107 -22.68 -1.20 3.02
C GLU A 107 -21.46 -2.07 3.32
N TYR A 108 -21.48 -2.72 4.48
CA TYR A 108 -20.44 -3.67 4.87
C TYR A 108 -20.22 -4.78 3.82
N GLU A 109 -21.29 -5.42 3.35
CA GLU A 109 -21.21 -6.46 2.32
C GLU A 109 -20.66 -5.91 0.99
N MET A 110 -21.08 -4.71 0.58
CA MET A 110 -20.56 -4.06 -0.62
C MET A 110 -19.06 -3.78 -0.50
N ILE A 111 -18.61 -3.24 0.63
CA ILE A 111 -17.19 -2.97 0.90
C ILE A 111 -16.38 -4.25 0.88
N GLN A 112 -16.87 -5.31 1.53
CA GLN A 112 -16.22 -6.61 1.56
C GLN A 112 -16.04 -7.18 0.14
N ILE A 113 -17.07 -7.09 -0.71
CA ILE A 113 -16.99 -7.50 -2.12
C ILE A 113 -15.93 -6.70 -2.88
N VAL A 114 -15.94 -5.36 -2.74
CA VAL A 114 -15.00 -4.50 -3.49
C VAL A 114 -13.56 -4.75 -3.07
N VAL A 115 -13.29 -4.86 -1.75
CA VAL A 115 -11.96 -5.18 -1.23
C VAL A 115 -11.50 -6.55 -1.70
N THR A 116 -12.37 -7.56 -1.59
CA THR A 116 -12.07 -8.94 -2.00
C THR A 116 -11.79 -9.04 -3.50
N ALA A 117 -12.52 -8.29 -4.32
CA ALA A 117 -12.27 -8.18 -5.75
C ALA A 117 -10.90 -7.54 -6.03
N GLY A 118 -10.55 -6.47 -5.32
CA GLY A 118 -9.22 -5.84 -5.41
C GLY A 118 -8.09 -6.80 -5.01
N ILE A 119 -8.26 -7.51 -3.89
CA ILE A 119 -7.30 -8.52 -3.40
C ILE A 119 -7.11 -9.62 -4.45
N THR A 120 -8.22 -10.15 -4.99
CA THR A 120 -8.20 -11.16 -6.05
C THR A 120 -7.45 -10.64 -7.28
N HIS A 121 -7.68 -9.39 -7.66
CA HIS A 121 -6.98 -8.77 -8.78
C HIS A 121 -5.46 -8.70 -8.57
N ILE A 122 -5.01 -8.34 -7.36
CA ILE A 122 -3.58 -8.33 -7.01
C ILE A 122 -3.00 -9.74 -7.10
N TYR A 123 -3.70 -10.75 -6.61
CA TYR A 123 -3.28 -12.15 -6.76
C TYR A 123 -3.13 -12.55 -8.24
N GLU A 124 -4.12 -12.23 -9.09
CA GLU A 124 -4.07 -12.55 -10.51
C GLU A 124 -2.98 -11.80 -11.27
N GLN A 125 -2.77 -10.52 -10.96
CA GLN A 125 -1.71 -9.72 -11.55
C GLN A 125 -0.34 -10.22 -11.09
N GLY A 126 -0.12 -10.34 -9.78
CA GLY A 126 1.15 -10.82 -9.24
C GLY A 126 1.49 -12.22 -9.75
N PHE A 127 0.51 -13.14 -9.85
CA PHE A 127 0.73 -14.46 -10.45
C PHE A 127 1.25 -14.37 -11.89
N ARG A 128 0.63 -13.49 -12.70
CA ARG A 128 1.02 -13.27 -14.10
C ARG A 128 2.41 -12.64 -14.22
N PHE A 129 2.75 -11.69 -13.36
CA PHE A 129 4.08 -11.07 -13.32
C PHE A 129 5.14 -12.09 -12.89
N LEU A 130 4.92 -12.74 -11.74
CA LEU A 130 5.82 -13.73 -11.16
C LEU A 130 6.12 -14.89 -12.13
N LYS A 131 5.13 -15.34 -12.91
CA LYS A 131 5.33 -16.39 -13.93
C LYS A 131 6.25 -15.97 -15.08
N LYS A 132 6.37 -14.66 -15.35
CA LYS A 132 7.18 -14.09 -16.43
C LYS A 132 8.54 -13.57 -15.96
N SER A 133 8.68 -13.29 -14.67
CA SER A 133 9.91 -12.73 -14.10
C SER A 133 11.05 -13.74 -14.10
N LYS A 134 12.26 -13.27 -14.40
CA LYS A 134 13.49 -14.02 -14.11
C LYS A 134 13.82 -13.80 -12.64
N ILE A 135 13.82 -14.89 -11.87
CA ILE A 135 14.06 -14.82 -10.42
C ILE A 135 15.47 -15.34 -10.13
N PRO A 136 16.34 -14.55 -9.48
CA PRO A 136 17.66 -15.01 -9.06
C PRO A 136 17.59 -16.30 -8.24
N LEU A 137 18.58 -17.19 -8.40
CA LEU A 137 18.58 -18.51 -7.76
C LEU A 137 18.39 -18.43 -6.24
N PHE A 138 19.02 -17.46 -5.58
CA PHE A 138 18.92 -17.29 -4.13
C PHE A 138 17.52 -16.86 -3.65
N MET A 139 16.69 -16.29 -4.53
CA MET A 139 15.31 -15.86 -4.24
C MET A 139 14.26 -16.92 -4.59
N GLN A 140 14.65 -18.05 -5.21
CA GLN A 140 13.72 -19.08 -5.70
C GLN A 140 12.86 -19.70 -4.58
N LYS A 141 13.42 -19.89 -3.38
CA LYS A 141 12.67 -20.42 -2.23
C LYS A 141 11.56 -19.46 -1.80
N THR A 142 11.88 -18.17 -1.75
CA THR A 142 10.94 -17.08 -1.46
C THR A 142 9.85 -17.02 -2.51
N PHE A 143 10.24 -17.03 -3.79
CA PHE A 143 9.32 -17.07 -4.91
C PHE A 143 8.34 -18.24 -4.83
N ALA A 144 8.83 -19.46 -4.58
CA ALA A 144 7.97 -20.65 -4.46
C ALA A 144 6.94 -20.50 -3.32
N LYS A 145 7.33 -19.89 -2.20
CA LYS A 145 6.42 -19.64 -1.07
C LYS A 145 5.35 -18.60 -1.42
N ILE A 146 5.71 -17.52 -2.13
CA ILE A 146 4.74 -16.54 -2.64
C ILE A 146 3.74 -17.23 -3.59
N MET A 147 4.24 -18.01 -4.56
CA MET A 147 3.39 -18.73 -5.51
C MET A 147 2.41 -19.71 -4.83
N HIS A 148 2.82 -20.33 -3.73
CA HIS A 148 1.95 -21.19 -2.93
C HIS A 148 0.78 -20.43 -2.28
N PHE A 149 1.03 -19.23 -1.75
CA PHE A 149 -0.05 -18.36 -1.24
C PHE A 149 -1.05 -18.03 -2.36
N PHE A 150 -0.55 -17.68 -3.53
CA PHE A 150 -1.39 -17.30 -4.67
C PHE A 150 -2.28 -18.44 -5.15
N GLN A 151 -1.72 -19.65 -5.26
CA GLN A 151 -2.48 -20.85 -5.63
C GLN A 151 -3.56 -21.21 -4.61
N LYS A 152 -3.31 -21.02 -3.30
CA LYS A 152 -4.32 -21.29 -2.27
C LYS A 152 -5.54 -20.38 -2.39
N VAL A 153 -5.35 -19.10 -2.72
CA VAL A 153 -6.44 -18.11 -2.81
C VAL A 153 -7.26 -18.27 -4.08
N LEU A 154 -6.64 -18.58 -5.22
CA LEU A 154 -7.36 -18.84 -6.47
C LEU A 154 -8.35 -20.02 -6.36
N ASN A 155 -8.13 -20.93 -5.41
CA ASN A 155 -9.05 -22.04 -5.13
C ASN A 155 -10.18 -21.68 -4.12
N LYS A 156 -10.18 -20.46 -3.57
CA LYS A 156 -11.07 -20.00 -2.49
C LYS A 156 -11.85 -18.73 -2.85
N LEU A 157 -11.92 -18.38 -4.14
CA LEU A 157 -12.47 -17.11 -4.64
C LEU A 157 -13.94 -16.82 -4.28
N ALA A 158 -14.68 -17.80 -3.76
CA ALA A 158 -16.08 -17.64 -3.35
C ALA A 158 -16.27 -17.25 -1.87
N ASP A 159 -15.21 -17.23 -1.06
CA ASP A 159 -15.27 -17.01 0.38
C ASP A 159 -14.45 -15.76 0.78
N CYS A 160 -15.15 -14.64 0.99
CA CYS A 160 -14.55 -13.34 1.26
C CYS A 160 -13.65 -13.35 2.51
N ASP A 161 -14.10 -13.99 3.59
CA ASP A 161 -13.36 -14.05 4.85
C ASP A 161 -12.04 -14.80 4.66
N LYS A 162 -12.09 -15.94 3.96
CA LYS A 162 -10.86 -16.67 3.62
C LYS A 162 -9.92 -15.85 2.75
N ILE A 163 -10.42 -15.06 1.82
CA ILE A 163 -9.57 -14.23 0.96
C ILE A 163 -8.86 -13.14 1.78
N LEU A 164 -9.59 -12.49 2.71
CA LEU A 164 -9.04 -11.51 3.63
C LEU A 164 -7.97 -12.12 4.55
N ASP A 165 -8.25 -13.28 5.14
CA ASP A 165 -7.28 -14.00 6.00
C ASP A 165 -5.99 -14.32 5.24
N HIS A 166 -6.10 -14.82 4.00
CA HIS A 166 -4.92 -15.17 3.20
C HIS A 166 -4.15 -13.93 2.73
N ALA A 167 -4.85 -12.84 2.40
CA ALA A 167 -4.22 -11.56 2.10
C ALA A 167 -3.45 -11.02 3.31
N ASN A 168 -4.01 -11.15 4.51
CA ASN A 168 -3.34 -10.79 5.76
C ASN A 168 -2.08 -11.64 6.00
N GLU A 169 -2.16 -12.96 5.89
CA GLU A 169 -1.01 -13.87 6.01
C GLU A 169 0.09 -13.53 5.00
N LEU A 170 -0.28 -13.31 3.75
CA LEU A 170 0.67 -12.97 2.69
C LEU A 170 1.31 -11.61 2.95
N TYR A 171 0.53 -10.59 3.34
CA TYR A 171 1.07 -9.28 3.69
C TYR A 171 2.12 -9.37 4.81
N ILE A 172 1.84 -10.10 5.89
CA ILE A 172 2.78 -10.27 7.01
C ILE A 172 4.07 -10.92 6.52
N TYR A 173 3.95 -11.95 5.68
CA TYR A 173 5.10 -12.62 5.09
C TYR A 173 5.92 -11.70 4.18
N LEU A 174 5.29 -10.96 3.27
CA LEU A 174 5.96 -10.02 2.38
C LEU A 174 6.63 -8.88 3.15
N SER A 175 5.98 -8.37 4.20
CA SER A 175 6.52 -7.28 5.03
C SER A 175 7.76 -7.73 5.81
N SER A 176 7.73 -8.94 6.36
CA SER A 176 8.89 -9.54 7.05
C SER A 176 10.05 -9.74 6.07
N LEU A 177 9.75 -10.18 4.85
CA LEU A 177 10.73 -10.40 3.81
C LEU A 177 11.39 -9.09 3.32
N ILE A 178 10.63 -8.00 3.21
CA ILE A 178 11.18 -6.67 2.88
C ILE A 178 12.19 -6.24 3.95
N LEU A 179 11.85 -6.40 5.23
CA LEU A 179 12.77 -6.09 6.34
C LEU A 179 14.02 -6.97 6.31
N GLU A 180 13.89 -8.25 6.00
CA GLU A 180 15.05 -9.15 5.82
C GLU A 180 15.96 -8.64 4.70
N PHE A 181 15.41 -8.22 3.56
CA PHE A 181 16.19 -7.70 2.44
C PHE A 181 16.86 -6.36 2.74
N GLU A 182 16.21 -5.45 3.45
CA GLU A 182 16.81 -4.17 3.88
C GLU A 182 18.02 -4.38 4.81
N ASN A 183 18.06 -5.50 5.54
CA ASN A 183 19.13 -5.83 6.49
C ASN A 183 20.17 -6.84 5.95
N THR A 184 20.03 -7.31 4.71
CA THR A 184 20.92 -8.31 4.13
C THR A 184 22.03 -7.65 3.31
N GLU A 185 23.30 -7.92 3.64
CA GLU A 185 24.42 -7.56 2.77
C GLU A 185 24.46 -8.49 1.54
N PHE A 186 24.09 -7.97 0.37
CA PHE A 186 24.09 -8.75 -0.86
C PHE A 186 25.50 -8.89 -1.44
N SER A 187 25.98 -10.13 -1.60
CA SER A 187 27.18 -10.43 -2.38
C SER A 187 26.90 -10.21 -3.87
N LEU A 188 27.63 -9.28 -4.51
CA LEU A 188 27.44 -8.79 -5.89
C LEU A 188 27.79 -9.81 -7.00
N THR A 189 27.58 -11.11 -6.80
CA THR A 189 27.88 -12.16 -7.79
C THR A 189 26.61 -12.83 -8.35
N ASP A 190 25.64 -12.03 -8.83
CA ASP A 190 24.62 -12.33 -9.86
C ASP A 190 23.71 -11.07 -10.05
N PRO A 191 22.92 -10.91 -11.14
CA PRO A 191 22.58 -9.59 -11.67
C PRO A 191 21.75 -8.76 -10.69
N ALA A 192 22.37 -7.74 -10.10
CA ALA A 192 21.76 -6.85 -9.11
C ALA A 192 20.41 -6.26 -9.56
N ASN A 193 20.23 -6.07 -10.87
CA ASN A 193 18.99 -5.56 -11.45
C ASN A 193 17.82 -6.56 -11.31
N GLU A 194 18.03 -7.86 -11.50
CA GLU A 194 16.94 -8.85 -11.39
C GLU A 194 16.50 -9.04 -9.92
N ALA A 195 17.45 -8.94 -8.98
CA ALA A 195 17.14 -8.94 -7.55
C ALA A 195 16.38 -7.68 -7.13
N PHE A 196 16.78 -6.52 -7.66
CA PHE A 196 16.11 -5.25 -7.43
C PHE A 196 14.67 -5.28 -7.95
N ASP A 197 14.45 -5.68 -9.21
CA ASP A 197 13.11 -5.78 -9.80
C ASP A 197 12.19 -6.71 -8.99
N PHE A 198 12.73 -7.79 -8.44
CA PHE A 198 11.96 -8.71 -7.59
C PHE A 198 11.60 -8.11 -6.23
N ILE A 199 12.52 -7.38 -5.61
CA ILE A 199 12.27 -6.68 -4.34
C ILE A 199 11.21 -5.59 -4.53
N GLU A 200 11.30 -4.81 -5.61
CA GLU A 200 10.30 -3.77 -5.92
C GLU A 200 8.94 -4.39 -6.21
N LEU A 201 8.87 -5.52 -6.91
CA LEU A 201 7.62 -6.27 -7.07
C LEU A 201 7.04 -6.71 -5.72
N ILE A 202 7.87 -7.18 -4.79
CA ILE A 202 7.43 -7.56 -3.43
C ILE A 202 6.89 -6.35 -2.67
N LYS A 203 7.58 -5.21 -2.70
CA LYS A 203 7.13 -3.96 -2.08
C LYS A 203 5.81 -3.48 -2.67
N TYR A 204 5.68 -3.54 -4.00
CA TYR A 204 4.45 -3.20 -4.72
C TYR A 204 3.28 -4.09 -4.26
N LEU A 205 3.46 -5.41 -4.25
CA LEU A 205 2.43 -6.35 -3.80
C LEU A 205 2.05 -6.13 -2.33
N ALA A 206 3.05 -5.97 -1.44
CA ALA A 206 2.83 -5.73 -0.03
C ALA A 206 2.03 -4.43 0.21
N THR A 207 2.37 -3.36 -0.51
CA THR A 207 1.67 -2.07 -0.41
C THR A 207 0.22 -2.19 -0.87
N ASN A 208 -0.04 -2.88 -1.98
CA ASN A 208 -1.38 -3.12 -2.47
C ASN A 208 -2.26 -3.88 -1.44
N PHE A 209 -1.74 -4.97 -0.86
CA PHE A 209 -2.46 -5.71 0.18
C PHE A 209 -2.65 -4.87 1.44
N TYR A 210 -1.62 -4.13 1.88
CA TYR A 210 -1.70 -3.23 3.03
C TYR A 210 -2.84 -2.22 2.88
N VAL A 211 -2.90 -1.51 1.76
CA VAL A 211 -3.90 -0.45 1.54
C VAL A 211 -5.31 -1.04 1.49
N LEU A 212 -5.54 -2.14 0.77
CA LEU A 212 -6.87 -2.77 0.72
C LEU A 212 -7.33 -3.31 2.07
N LEU A 213 -6.41 -3.89 2.85
CA LEU A 213 -6.72 -4.35 4.20
C LEU A 213 -6.99 -3.16 5.11
N LEU A 214 -6.17 -2.10 5.07
CA LEU A 214 -6.39 -0.88 5.85
C LEU A 214 -7.73 -0.20 5.52
N ILE A 215 -8.11 -0.15 4.24
CA ILE A 215 -9.44 0.29 3.81
C ILE A 215 -10.50 -0.56 4.50
N PHE A 216 -10.42 -1.89 4.38
CA PHE A 216 -11.38 -2.80 5.02
C PHE A 216 -11.49 -2.56 6.52
N GLU A 217 -10.37 -2.55 7.26
CA GLU A 217 -10.34 -2.31 8.70
C GLU A 217 -11.01 -0.98 9.07
N GLY A 218 -10.67 0.10 8.37
CA GLY A 218 -11.23 1.43 8.62
C GLY A 218 -12.75 1.50 8.38
N PHE A 219 -13.24 0.83 7.34
CA PHE A 219 -14.67 0.74 7.08
C PHE A 219 -15.39 -0.10 8.13
N VAL A 220 -14.81 -1.24 8.56
CA VAL A 220 -15.37 -2.05 9.64
C VAL A 220 -15.48 -1.24 10.93
N LEU A 221 -14.48 -0.43 11.29
CA LEU A 221 -14.54 0.47 12.45
C LEU A 221 -15.74 1.42 12.38
N ILE A 222 -15.94 2.06 11.22
CA ILE A 222 -17.06 3.01 11.04
C ILE A 222 -18.40 2.31 11.24
N GLU A 223 -18.59 1.11 10.67
CA GLU A 223 -19.85 0.37 10.79
C GLU A 223 -20.09 -0.19 12.20
N GLN A 224 -19.05 -0.64 12.90
CA GLN A 224 -19.16 -1.09 14.29
C GLN A 224 -19.47 0.05 15.27
N ASN A 225 -18.87 1.23 15.07
CA ASN A 225 -19.15 2.42 15.86
C ASN A 225 -20.63 2.85 15.77
N LYS A 226 -21.29 2.59 14.64
CA LYS A 226 -22.75 2.81 14.48
C LYS A 226 -23.59 1.76 15.22
N SER A 227 -23.05 0.55 15.36
CA SER A 227 -23.79 -0.63 15.83
C SER A 227 -23.59 -0.92 17.33
N SER A 228 -22.69 -0.21 18.02
CA SER A 228 -22.34 -0.43 19.43
C SER A 228 -21.89 -1.88 19.74
N ILE A 229 -21.28 -2.55 18.76
CA ILE A 229 -20.78 -3.92 18.89
C ILE A 229 -19.32 -3.85 19.39
N PRO A 230 -18.91 -4.67 20.37
CA PRO A 230 -17.54 -4.65 20.89
C PRO A 230 -16.48 -4.98 19.82
N THR A 231 -15.35 -4.29 19.93
CA THR A 231 -14.14 -4.44 19.12
C THR A 231 -13.44 -5.75 19.48
N ASP A 232 -13.58 -6.78 18.66
CA ASP A 232 -12.69 -7.94 18.75
C ASP A 232 -11.33 -7.57 18.12
N ASN A 233 -10.25 -7.73 18.88
CA ASN A 233 -8.91 -7.17 18.63
C ASN A 233 -8.18 -7.68 17.36
N VAL A 234 -8.74 -8.62 16.60
CA VAL A 234 -8.01 -9.32 15.54
C VAL A 234 -8.04 -8.56 14.20
N PHE A 235 -9.01 -7.66 13.98
CA PHE A 235 -9.18 -6.96 12.70
C PHE A 235 -8.60 -5.55 12.64
N TYR A 236 -7.97 -5.02 13.68
CA TYR A 236 -7.50 -3.61 13.71
C TYR A 236 -5.99 -3.45 13.80
N GLN A 237 -5.27 -4.53 13.52
CA GLN A 237 -3.83 -4.55 13.70
C GLN A 237 -3.14 -3.48 12.86
N ARG A 238 -3.54 -3.26 11.60
CA ARG A 238 -2.85 -2.28 10.73
C ARG A 238 -3.21 -0.86 11.11
N THR A 239 -4.46 -0.63 11.48
CA THR A 239 -4.89 0.70 11.96
C THR A 239 -4.06 1.11 13.17
N ASN A 240 -3.91 0.21 14.15
CA ASN A 240 -3.08 0.45 15.34
C ASN A 240 -1.58 0.56 15.00
N GLU A 241 -1.03 -0.34 14.18
CA GLU A 241 0.38 -0.29 13.77
C GLU A 241 0.73 1.03 13.05
N LYS A 242 -0.18 1.52 12.21
CA LYS A 242 -0.05 2.81 11.52
C LYS A 242 -0.04 3.97 12.51
N GLU A 243 -0.97 3.99 13.46
CA GLU A 243 -1.04 5.03 14.51
C GLU A 243 0.21 5.02 15.40
N GLU A 244 0.65 3.84 15.87
CA GLU A 244 1.88 3.69 16.66
C GLU A 244 3.13 4.10 15.86
N LYS A 245 3.16 3.83 14.56
CA LYS A 245 4.25 4.27 13.68
C LYS A 245 4.27 5.80 13.55
N LEU A 246 3.11 6.42 13.31
CA LEU A 246 2.99 7.87 13.20
C LEU A 246 3.43 8.57 14.49
N GLU A 247 3.00 8.08 15.65
CA GLU A 247 3.37 8.71 16.93
C GLU A 247 4.88 8.60 17.19
N ARG A 248 5.48 7.43 16.96
CA ARG A 248 6.95 7.27 17.08
C ARG A 248 7.73 8.18 16.15
N LEU A 249 7.29 8.31 14.90
CA LEU A 249 7.95 9.17 13.91
C LEU A 249 7.82 10.64 14.27
N LYS A 250 6.64 11.06 14.75
CA LYS A 250 6.38 12.41 15.23
C LYS A 250 7.24 12.76 16.43
N ASP A 251 7.36 11.88 17.42
CA ASP A 251 8.22 12.08 18.59
C ASP A 251 9.70 12.25 18.17
N SER A 252 10.18 11.36 17.31
CA SER A 252 11.54 11.44 16.76
C SER A 252 11.79 12.71 15.94
N PHE A 253 10.80 13.16 15.17
CA PHE A 253 10.87 14.41 14.42
C PHE A 253 10.97 15.62 15.37
N LEU A 254 10.10 15.69 16.38
CA LEU A 254 10.10 16.77 17.37
C LEU A 254 11.40 16.83 18.18
N GLU A 255 12.00 15.69 18.49
CA GLU A 255 13.28 15.62 19.19
C GLU A 255 14.44 16.15 18.34
N ARG A 256 14.50 15.76 17.05
CA ARG A 256 15.50 16.30 16.10
C ARG A 256 15.39 17.81 15.93
N SER A 257 14.16 18.32 15.73
CA SER A 257 13.95 19.77 15.56
C SER A 257 14.35 20.59 16.79
N LYS A 258 14.25 20.02 18.00
CA LYS A 258 14.74 20.69 19.22
C LYS A 258 16.27 20.72 19.30
N ASN A 259 16.93 19.68 18.83
CA ASN A 259 18.40 19.57 18.86
C ASN A 259 19.07 20.46 17.81
N GLU A 260 18.40 20.78 16.69
CA GLU A 260 18.91 21.70 15.65
C GLU A 260 18.79 23.19 16.02
N LEU A 261 18.01 23.52 17.07
CA LEU A 261 17.81 24.88 17.56
C LEU A 261 18.74 25.28 18.71
N ASN A 262 19.59 24.35 19.19
CA ASN A 262 20.58 24.57 20.27
C ASN A 262 22.01 24.56 19.71
#